data_AF-A0A496PJZ5-F1
#
_entry.id   AF-A0A496PJZ5-F1
#
_cell.length_a   1.000
_cell.length_b   1.000
_cell.length_c   1.000
_cell.angle_alpha   90.00
_cell.angle_beta   90.00
_cell.angle_gamma   90.00
#
_symmetry.space_group_name_H-M   'P 1'
#
loop_
_entity.id
_entity.type
_entity.pdbx_description
1 polymer ?
#
loop_
_entity_poly.entity_id
_entity_poly.type
_entity_poly.pdbx_seq_one_letter_code
_entity_poly.pdbx_strand_id
1 'polypeptide(L)' 'MRVSEFWRLMDGEFGAAGGHHLATSLNLSSLGSRTAEAALAVGYDPREVWEALCLMQDVPRERWLGEVIPLRQERWDG' A
#
# COMPACT_ATOMS: atom_id res chain seq x y z
N MET A 1 -4.92 6.36 5.91
CA MET A 1 -3.70 5.73 6.49
C MET A 1 -2.54 6.71 6.33
N ARG A 2 -1.40 6.55 7.01
CA ARG A 2 -0.23 7.41 6.69
C ARG A 2 0.42 6.98 5.38
N VAL A 3 1.09 7.89 4.66
CA VAL A 3 1.83 7.56 3.43
C VAL A 3 2.91 6.48 3.69
N SER A 4 3.56 6.51 4.85
CA SER A 4 4.51 5.47 5.24
C SER A 4 3.87 4.10 5.44
N GLU A 5 2.61 4.06 5.89
CA GLU A 5 1.84 2.82 6.03
C GLU A 5 1.44 2.26 4.67
N PHE A 6 1.05 3.14 3.73
CA PHE A 6 0.82 2.77 2.33
C PHE A 6 2.06 2.08 1.72
N TRP A 7 3.25 2.69 1.86
CA TRP A 7 4.47 2.09 1.32
C TRP A 7 4.81 0.75 1.98
N ARG A 8 4.57 0.62 3.29
CA ARG A 8 4.72 -0.68 3.97
C ARG A 8 3.80 -1.76 3.38
N LEU A 9 2.56 -1.41 3.04
CA LEU A 9 1.61 -2.34 2.42
C LEU A 9 2.03 -2.71 0.99
N MET A 10 2.50 -1.73 0.21
CA MET A 10 3.07 -1.96 -1.13
C MET A 10 4.26 -2.92 -1.08
N ASP A 11 5.19 -2.69 -0.14
CA ASP A 11 6.37 -3.54 0.03
C ASP A 11 5.98 -4.94 0.50
N GLY A 12 4.97 -5.05 1.36
CA GLY A 12 4.47 -6.32 1.87
C GLY A 12 3.77 -7.17 0.81
N GLU A 13 2.96 -6.57 -0.06
CA GLU A 13 2.19 -7.32 -1.07
C GLU A 13 2.98 -7.56 -2.36
N PHE A 14 3.78 -6.57 -2.79
CA PHE A 14 4.44 -6.57 -4.11
C PHE A 14 5.97 -6.58 -4.05
N GLY A 15 6.56 -6.52 -2.86
CA GLY A 15 8.00 -6.36 -2.65
C GLY A 15 8.47 -4.93 -2.91
N ALA A 16 9.60 -4.52 -2.31
CA ALA A 16 10.06 -3.12 -2.38
C ALA A 16 10.27 -2.60 -3.82
N ALA A 17 10.95 -3.37 -4.67
CA ALA A 17 11.19 -2.97 -6.07
C ALA A 17 9.91 -3.05 -6.92
N GLY A 18 9.14 -4.12 -6.76
CA GLY A 18 7.90 -4.34 -7.51
C GLY A 18 6.81 -3.34 -7.15
N GLY A 19 6.62 -3.09 -5.87
CA GLY A 19 5.67 -2.10 -5.35
C GLY A 19 5.99 -0.68 -5.80
N HIS A 20 7.26 -0.27 -5.77
CA HIS A 20 7.63 1.05 -6.27
C HIS A 20 7.47 1.17 -7.80
N HIS A 21 7.83 0.13 -8.56
CA HIS A 21 7.58 0.11 -10.00
C HIS A 21 6.08 0.19 -10.32
N LEU A 22 5.24 -0.57 -9.62
CA LEU A 22 3.79 -0.56 -9.80
C LEU A 22 3.18 0.80 -9.47
N ALA A 23 3.63 1.43 -8.37
CA ALA A 23 3.14 2.73 -7.94
C ALA A 23 3.38 3.87 -8.94
N THR A 24 4.41 3.72 -9.79
CA THR A 24 4.80 4.72 -10.80
C THR A 24 4.30 4.41 -12.22
N SER A 25 3.80 3.19 -12.47
CA SER A 25 3.45 2.73 -13.82
C SER A 25 1.96 2.39 -14.01
N LEU A 26 1.26 1.97 -12.95
CA LEU A 26 -0.15 1.57 -13.04
C LEU A 26 -1.07 2.78 -12.92
N ASN A 27 -1.84 3.08 -13.97
CA ASN A 27 -2.86 4.12 -13.94
C ASN A 27 -4.18 3.61 -13.33
N LEU A 28 -4.53 4.14 -12.17
CA LEU A 28 -5.72 3.78 -11.41
C LEU A 28 -6.93 4.55 -11.96
N SER A 29 -7.78 3.86 -12.72
CA SER A 29 -8.95 4.44 -13.38
C SER A 29 -9.92 5.13 -12.40
N SER A 30 -10.09 4.57 -11.20
CA SER A 30 -10.91 5.15 -10.13
C SER A 30 -10.37 6.48 -9.56
N LEU A 31 -9.10 6.81 -9.82
CA LEU A 31 -8.43 8.04 -9.36
C LEU A 31 -8.17 9.02 -10.52
N GLY A 32 -9.01 8.96 -11.54
CA GLY A 32 -8.88 9.76 -12.75
C GLY A 32 -7.67 9.36 -13.59
N SER A 33 -7.38 8.05 -13.66
CA SER A 33 -6.28 7.46 -14.42
C SER A 33 -4.90 8.00 -14.03
N ARG A 34 -4.67 8.21 -12.73
CA ARG A 34 -3.38 8.59 -12.16
C ARG A 34 -2.64 7.39 -11.64
N THR A 35 -1.31 7.46 -11.64
CA THR A 35 -0.48 6.53 -10.89
C THR A 35 -0.67 6.72 -9.39
N ALA A 36 -0.33 5.72 -8.59
CA ALA A 36 -0.43 5.84 -7.13
C ALA A 36 0.45 6.98 -6.61
N GLU A 37 1.67 7.12 -7.14
CA GLU A 37 2.57 8.22 -6.78
C GLU A 37 1.98 9.59 -7.16
N ALA A 38 1.43 9.72 -8.37
CA ALA A 38 0.80 10.97 -8.81
C ALA A 38 -0.46 11.30 -7.98
N ALA A 39 -1.26 10.30 -7.61
CA ALA A 39 -2.44 10.48 -6.76
C ALA A 39 -2.05 10.96 -5.36
N LEU A 40 -1.03 10.33 -4.74
CA LEU A 40 -0.50 10.78 -3.45
C LEU A 40 0.05 12.21 -3.52
N ALA A 41 0.78 12.54 -4.59
CA ALA A 41 1.38 13.87 -4.77
C ALA A 41 0.33 14.99 -4.87
N VAL A 42 -0.85 14.71 -5.44
CA VAL A 42 -1.95 15.68 -5.52
C VAL A 42 -2.91 15.62 -4.34
N GLY A 43 -2.62 14.79 -3.33
CA GLY A 43 -3.30 14.79 -2.03
C GLY A 43 -4.45 13.81 -1.86
N TYR A 44 -4.55 12.75 -2.69
CA TYR A 44 -5.51 11.66 -2.43
C TYR A 44 -5.19 10.96 -1.10
N ASP A 45 -6.21 10.47 -0.40
CA ASP A 45 -5.98 9.72 0.84
C ASP A 45 -5.23 8.42 0.51
N PRO A 46 -4.13 8.09 1.21
CA PRO A 46 -3.35 6.91 0.89
C PRO A 46 -4.14 5.59 1.02
N ARG A 47 -5.20 5.56 1.82
CA ARG A 47 -6.10 4.40 1.93
C ARG A 47 -6.91 4.25 0.65
N GLU A 48 -7.45 5.33 0.10
CA GLU A 48 -8.17 5.27 -1.18
C GLU A 48 -7.25 4.80 -2.31
N VAL A 49 -6.00 5.28 -2.31
CA VAL A 49 -4.98 4.84 -3.28
C VAL A 49 -4.67 3.35 -3.13
N TRP A 50 -4.48 2.87 -1.90
CA TRP A 50 -4.25 1.45 -1.62
C TRP A 50 -5.44 0.57 -2.04
N GLU A 51 -6.66 0.97 -1.69
CA GLU A 51 -7.87 0.21 -2.02
C GLU A 51 -8.08 0.13 -3.54
N ALA A 52 -7.82 1.23 -4.27
CA ALA A 52 -7.87 1.24 -5.73
C ALA A 52 -6.83 0.29 -6.35
N LEU A 53 -5.62 0.25 -5.81
CA LEU A 53 -4.57 -0.69 -6.21
C LEU A 53 -4.98 -2.14 -5.95
N CYS A 54 -5.45 -2.44 -4.75
CA CYS A 54 -5.88 -3.78 -4.38
C CYS A 54 -7.01 -4.28 -5.29
N LEU A 55 -7.98 -3.42 -5.61
CA LEU A 55 -9.05 -3.76 -6.55
C LEU A 55 -8.52 -4.03 -7.96
N MET A 56 -7.61 -3.19 -8.45
CA MET A 56 -7.07 -3.32 -9.81
C MET A 56 -6.10 -4.51 -9.97
N GLN A 57 -5.47 -4.96 -8.89
CA GLN A 57 -4.54 -6.09 -8.88
C GLN A 57 -5.14 -7.37 -8.29
N ASP A 58 -6.45 -7.39 -8.05
CA ASP A 58 -7.17 -8.53 -7.47
C ASP A 58 -6.56 -9.03 -6.16
N VAL A 59 -6.04 -8.11 -5.33
CA VAL A 59 -5.49 -8.45 -4.00
C VAL A 59 -6.63 -8.90 -3.09
N PRO A 60 -6.57 -10.11 -2.50
CA PRO A 60 -7.61 -10.62 -1.61
C PRO A 60 -7.86 -9.70 -0.41
N ARG A 61 -9.14 -9.53 -0.02
CA ARG A 61 -9.56 -8.55 0.99
C ARG A 61 -8.89 -8.76 2.35
N GLU A 62 -8.62 -10.00 2.71
CA GLU A 62 -7.93 -10.39 3.93
C GLU A 62 -6.49 -9.84 4.02
N ARG A 63 -5.87 -9.45 2.90
CA ARG A 63 -4.50 -8.90 2.86
C ARG A 63 -4.43 -7.38 2.88
N TRP A 64 -5.57 -6.68 2.79
CA TRP A 64 -5.57 -5.21 2.63
C TRP A 64 -5.04 -4.46 3.86
N LEU A 65 -4.93 -5.10 5.01
CA LEU A 65 -4.34 -4.51 6.21
C LEU A 65 -2.84 -4.88 6.38
N GLY A 66 -2.31 -5.70 5.46
CA GLY A 66 -1.00 -6.30 5.55
C GLY A 66 -0.90 -7.31 6.70
N GLU A 67 0.28 -7.90 6.87
CA GLU A 67 0.54 -8.75 8.02
C GLU A 67 0.50 -7.93 9.31
N VAL A 68 -0.17 -8.48 10.33
CA VAL A 68 -0.10 -7.97 11.71
C VAL A 68 1.31 -8.19 12.20
N ILE A 69 2.12 -7.13 12.19
CA ILE A 69 3.42 -7.15 12.86
C ILE A 69 3.10 -7.35 14.35
N PRO A 70 3.56 -8.44 14.99
CA PRO A 70 3.38 -8.60 16.42
C PRO A 70 4.03 -7.38 17.08
N LEU A 71 3.26 -6.66 17.92
CA LEU A 71 3.87 -5.67 18.79
C LEU A 71 5.01 -6.38 19.50
N ARG A 72 6.24 -5.88 19.29
CA ARG A 72 7.49 -6.42 19.82
C ARG A 72 7.22 -7.07 21.18
N GLN A 73 7.20 -8.40 21.24
CA GLN A 73 7.23 -9.08 22.53
C GLN A 73 8.56 -8.71 23.13
N GLU A 74 8.55 -7.75 24.06
CA GLU A 74 9.66 -7.53 24.96
C GLU A 74 9.90 -8.86 25.68
N ARG A 75 10.87 -9.63 25.18
CA ARG A 75 11.61 -10.58 26.01
C ARG A 75 12.27 -9.75 27.11
N TRP A 76 11.52 -9.53 28.19
CA TRP A 76 12.08 -9.22 29.49
C TRP A 76 12.71 -10.52 30.01
N ASP A 77 13.99 -10.70 29.71
CA ASP A 77 14.80 -11.70 30.39
C ASP A 77 15.23 -11.04 31.72
N GLY A 78 14.60 -11.51 32.81
CA GLY A 78 14.67 -11.00 34.19
C GLY A 78 16.01 -10.48 34.69
#